data_AF-A0A7W1G101-F1
#
_entry.id   AF-A0A7W1G101-F1
#
_cell.length_a   1.000
_cell.length_b   1.000
_cell.length_c   1.000
_cell.angle_alpha   90.00
_cell.angle_beta   90.00
_cell.angle_gamma   90.00
#
_symmetry.space_group_name_H-M   'P 1'
#
loop_
_entity.id
_entity.type
_entity.pdbx_description
1 polymer ?
#
loop_
_entity_poly.entity_id
_entity_poly.type
_entity_poly.pdbx_seq_one_letter_code
_entity_poly.pdbx_strand_id
1 'polypeptide(L)'
;MSVRRCLAVLPCLCALPAAAVVSVTDDSLNLSLGAQLQTRVERATSSDANGGYDTVLGRPGSSDVADFSIRRARLLIGGTYQAVYRFGLSYTSESVDAQGYQTSRGASAYKAWIEREFYGTGVIHVAHAGLDYPFYNRAVGGDAFHLFPQQRATAALLPVRGVGARYKLIGDRFDFGIDVQNTLDPAKPAANADKADGLFWSGRLEMSLLDGRKPEYRESYVGEARESALLALDIGYDQADYGTPLFRTNTLCYGIEALVHDGGLSGLAELRWLRSRAASTIGAGDVDTHQHVYLVQFGYAVPLDDGMVLEPAARLSLLRFDTPGDEVYDTTANPDSEWGGSGRQIDLGLNLYLNRHSNKIQLSYSRWTAESGDGKADIVRLQHQFFF
;
A
#
# COMPACT_ATOMS: atom_id res chain seq x y z
N MET A 1 -0.44 37.89 -6.46
CA MET A 1 0.92 37.52 -5.97
C MET A 1 1.36 36.27 -6.73
N SER A 2 2.53 36.30 -7.39
CA SER A 2 2.84 35.42 -8.52
C SER A 2 3.27 33.99 -8.13
N VAL A 3 2.58 33.00 -8.70
CA VAL A 3 2.84 31.55 -8.68
C VAL A 3 4.25 31.14 -9.16
N ARG A 4 5.03 32.07 -9.73
CA ARG A 4 6.33 31.80 -10.38
C ARG A 4 7.50 31.45 -9.45
N ARG A 5 7.37 31.57 -8.12
CA ARG A 5 8.50 31.33 -7.20
C ARG A 5 8.52 29.95 -6.53
N CYS A 6 7.43 29.18 -6.57
CA CYS A 6 7.41 27.84 -5.96
C CYS A 6 7.91 26.72 -6.89
N LEU A 7 7.94 26.92 -8.22
CA LEU A 7 8.41 25.90 -9.17
C LEU A 7 9.93 25.69 -9.20
N ALA A 8 10.71 26.64 -8.68
CA ALA A 8 12.18 26.62 -8.79
C ALA A 8 12.88 25.76 -7.74
N VAL A 9 12.17 25.27 -6.72
CA VAL A 9 12.77 24.45 -5.64
C VAL A 9 12.80 22.96 -6.00
N LEU A 10 11.88 22.47 -6.83
CA LEU A 10 11.82 21.05 -7.25
C LEU A 10 13.04 20.57 -8.08
N PRO A 11 13.58 21.35 -9.03
CA PRO A 11 14.75 20.93 -9.82
C PRO A 11 16.00 20.72 -8.95
N CYS A 12 16.13 21.44 -7.84
CA CYS A 12 17.29 21.34 -6.95
C CYS A 12 17.32 20.03 -6.13
N LEU A 13 16.16 19.41 -5.88
CA LEU A 13 16.07 18.09 -5.24
C LEU A 13 16.36 16.94 -6.21
N CYS A 14 16.21 17.17 -7.52
CA CYS A 14 16.44 16.16 -8.56
C CYS A 14 17.93 15.93 -8.88
N ALA A 15 18.82 16.82 -8.41
CA ALA A 15 20.25 16.82 -8.73
C ALA A 15 21.16 16.23 -7.64
N LEU A 16 20.58 15.67 -6.56
CA LEU A 16 21.39 14.97 -5.57
C LEU A 16 21.80 13.60 -6.15
N PRO A 17 23.11 13.30 -6.30
CA PRO A 17 23.54 11.97 -6.69
C PRO A 17 23.01 10.99 -5.66
N ALA A 18 22.48 9.86 -6.12
CA ALA A 18 22.02 8.79 -5.24
C ALA A 18 23.17 8.41 -4.30
N ALA A 19 23.11 8.86 -3.05
CA ALA A 19 24.17 8.63 -2.09
C ALA A 19 24.34 7.12 -1.94
N ALA A 20 25.57 6.63 -2.08
CA ALA A 20 25.87 5.21 -2.05
C ALA A 20 25.27 4.56 -0.79
N VAL A 21 24.51 3.47 -0.97
CA VAL A 21 24.19 2.52 0.11
C VAL A 21 25.48 2.23 0.85
N VAL A 22 25.52 2.56 2.15
CA VAL A 22 26.65 2.16 2.98
C VAL A 22 26.40 0.70 3.32
N SER A 23 27.13 -0.19 2.65
CA SER A 23 27.12 -1.61 2.96
C SER A 23 28.39 -2.01 3.72
N VAL A 24 28.23 -2.71 4.83
CA VAL A 24 29.33 -3.40 5.53
C VAL A 24 29.19 -4.88 5.24
N THR A 25 30.20 -5.50 4.65
CA THR A 25 30.16 -6.91 4.27
C THR A 25 31.41 -7.64 4.76
N ASP A 26 31.22 -8.79 5.38
CA ASP A 26 32.22 -9.82 5.58
C ASP A 26 31.69 -11.17 5.04
N ASP A 27 32.47 -12.25 5.18
CA ASP A 27 32.11 -13.59 4.68
C ASP A 27 30.80 -14.15 5.27
N SER A 28 30.38 -13.63 6.42
CA SER A 28 29.24 -14.10 7.20
C SER A 28 28.12 -13.09 7.32
N LEU A 29 28.38 -11.79 7.24
CA LEU A 29 27.43 -10.71 7.48
C LEU A 29 27.42 -9.74 6.32
N ASN A 30 26.25 -9.49 5.75
CA ASN A 30 25.99 -8.33 4.92
C ASN A 30 25.03 -7.40 5.66
N LEU A 31 25.40 -6.13 5.82
CA LEU A 31 24.56 -5.09 6.37
C LEU A 31 24.44 -3.96 5.35
N SER A 32 23.23 -3.47 5.13
CA SER A 32 22.91 -2.37 4.22
C SER A 32 22.08 -1.31 4.95
N LEU A 33 22.48 -0.05 4.81
CA LEU A 33 21.71 1.11 5.23
C LEU A 33 21.11 1.79 4.00
N GLY A 34 19.80 2.04 4.02
CA GLY A 34 19.10 2.77 2.98
C GLY A 34 18.10 3.77 3.52
N ALA A 35 17.56 4.60 2.64
CA ALA A 35 16.46 5.49 2.98
C ALA A 35 15.49 5.69 1.82
N GLN A 36 14.24 5.96 2.16
CA GLN A 36 13.18 6.28 1.23
C GLN A 36 12.59 7.64 1.58
N LEU A 37 12.50 8.53 0.61
CA LEU A 37 11.80 9.80 0.73
C LEU A 37 10.77 9.95 -0.38
N GLN A 38 9.53 10.24 -0.01
CA GLN A 38 8.43 10.58 -0.91
C GLN A 38 7.88 11.93 -0.50
N THR A 39 8.20 12.98 -1.27
CA THR A 39 7.62 14.31 -1.12
C THR A 39 6.46 14.47 -2.07
N ARG A 40 5.44 15.23 -1.65
CA ARG A 40 4.21 15.39 -2.42
C ARG A 40 3.72 16.82 -2.38
N VAL A 41 3.17 17.24 -3.52
CA VAL A 41 2.19 18.32 -3.59
C VAL A 41 0.88 17.78 -4.14
N GLU A 42 -0.23 18.15 -3.50
CA GLU A 42 -1.56 17.72 -3.87
C GLU A 42 -2.50 18.91 -3.98
N ARG A 43 -3.41 18.86 -4.95
CA ARG A 43 -4.56 19.77 -5.01
C ARG A 43 -5.80 18.93 -5.23
N ALA A 44 -6.71 19.00 -4.29
CA ALA A 44 -8.02 18.39 -4.39
C ALA A 44 -9.10 19.45 -4.63
N THR A 45 -10.13 19.07 -5.37
CA THR A 45 -11.38 19.82 -5.47
C THR A 45 -12.51 18.83 -5.40
N SER A 46 -13.46 19.04 -4.48
CA SER A 46 -14.65 18.21 -4.38
C SER A 46 -15.91 19.05 -4.21
N SER A 47 -17.03 18.44 -4.56
CA SER A 47 -18.34 19.02 -4.33
C SER A 47 -19.37 17.93 -4.04
N ASP A 48 -20.38 18.28 -3.26
CA ASP A 48 -21.58 17.50 -3.00
C ASP A 48 -22.84 18.35 -3.29
N ALA A 49 -24.03 17.86 -2.88
CA ALA A 49 -25.29 18.59 -3.01
C ALA A 49 -25.33 19.94 -2.26
N ASN A 50 -24.42 20.15 -1.30
CA ASN A 50 -24.34 21.34 -0.45
C ASN A 50 -23.26 22.34 -0.93
N GLY A 51 -22.53 22.03 -2.00
CA GLY A 51 -21.52 22.91 -2.58
C GLY A 51 -20.10 22.33 -2.47
N GLY A 52 -19.13 23.18 -2.12
CA GLY A 52 -17.75 22.75 -1.96
C GLY A 52 -17.59 21.77 -0.80
N TYR A 53 -16.84 20.71 -1.03
CA TYR A 53 -16.45 19.73 -0.01
C TYR A 53 -14.93 19.75 0.13
N ASP A 54 -14.42 19.62 1.34
CA ASP A 54 -12.99 19.43 1.60
C ASP A 54 -12.72 17.93 1.73
N THR A 55 -12.17 17.32 0.68
CA THR A 55 -11.81 15.89 0.68
C THR A 55 -10.79 15.52 1.74
N VAL A 56 -9.96 16.46 2.20
CA VAL A 56 -8.89 16.16 3.15
C VAL A 56 -9.45 16.13 4.58
N LEU A 57 -10.38 17.04 4.89
CA LEU A 57 -11.00 17.13 6.22
C LEU A 57 -12.33 16.37 6.33
N GLY A 58 -12.83 15.80 5.23
CA GLY A 58 -14.08 15.03 5.23
C GLY A 58 -15.32 15.84 5.61
N ARG A 59 -15.39 17.12 5.26
CA ARG A 59 -16.49 18.02 5.67
C ARG A 59 -16.79 19.11 4.61
N PRO A 60 -17.99 19.74 4.65
CA PRO A 60 -18.28 20.89 3.80
C PRO A 60 -17.22 21.98 3.96
N GLY A 61 -16.68 22.48 2.85
CA GLY A 61 -15.52 23.37 2.87
C GLY A 61 -14.90 23.61 1.49
N SER A 62 -13.88 24.46 1.45
CA SER A 62 -13.04 24.64 0.26
C SER A 62 -11.68 24.01 0.53
N SER A 63 -11.23 23.14 -0.36
CA SER A 63 -9.88 22.60 -0.31
C SER A 63 -8.83 23.72 -0.45
N ASP A 64 -7.67 23.52 0.18
CA ASP A 64 -6.53 24.42 0.04
C ASP A 64 -6.03 24.48 -1.41
N VAL A 65 -5.34 25.58 -1.75
CA VAL A 65 -4.82 25.80 -3.13
C VAL A 65 -3.83 24.69 -3.53
N ALA A 66 -3.02 24.24 -2.57
CA ALA A 66 -2.15 23.09 -2.66
C ALA A 66 -1.72 22.69 -1.24
N ASP A 67 -1.62 21.39 -0.98
CA ASP A 67 -1.03 20.83 0.23
C ASP A 67 0.35 20.23 -0.09
N PHE A 68 1.33 20.47 0.78
CA PHE A 68 2.69 19.96 0.64
C PHE A 68 3.01 19.08 1.84
N SER A 69 3.40 17.84 1.58
CA SER A 69 3.66 16.88 2.64
C SER A 69 4.84 15.97 2.32
N ILE A 70 5.42 15.40 3.36
CA ILE A 70 6.27 14.22 3.24
C ILE A 70 5.35 13.02 3.40
N ARG A 71 4.97 12.43 2.27
CA ARG A 71 4.11 11.25 2.27
C ARG A 71 4.77 10.08 3.00
N ARG A 72 6.07 9.87 2.76
CA ARG A 72 6.88 8.86 3.47
C ARG A 72 8.32 9.30 3.62
N ALA A 73 8.84 9.20 4.84
CA ALA A 73 10.27 9.22 5.12
C ALA A 73 10.62 7.96 5.89
N ARG A 74 11.49 7.11 5.33
CA ARG A 74 11.91 5.86 5.96
C ARG A 74 13.41 5.74 6.05
N LEU A 75 13.87 5.23 7.18
CA LEU A 75 15.22 4.71 7.37
C LEU A 75 15.15 3.19 7.36
N LEU A 76 16.03 2.56 6.60
CA LEU A 76 16.01 1.13 6.31
C LEU A 76 17.36 0.55 6.70
N ILE A 77 17.35 -0.50 7.52
CA ILE A 77 18.51 -1.32 7.84
C ILE A 77 18.13 -2.75 7.47
N GLY A 78 18.89 -3.36 6.58
CA GLY A 78 18.66 -4.73 6.14
C GLY A 78 19.96 -5.50 6.05
N GLY A 79 19.88 -6.82 6.09
CA GLY A 79 21.08 -7.62 5.98
C GLY A 79 20.84 -9.11 5.88
N THR A 80 21.95 -9.82 5.67
CA THR A 80 22.00 -11.28 5.67
C THR A 80 23.07 -11.76 6.65
N TYR A 81 22.83 -12.91 7.28
CA TYR A 81 23.81 -13.59 8.12
C TYR A 81 23.93 -15.06 7.73
N GLN A 82 25.16 -15.53 7.53
CA GLN A 82 25.52 -16.89 7.10
C GLN A 82 24.79 -17.32 5.80
N ALA A 83 24.43 -16.37 4.94
CA ALA A 83 23.62 -16.56 3.72
C ALA A 83 22.23 -17.21 3.92
N VAL A 84 21.86 -17.60 5.14
CA VAL A 84 20.61 -18.31 5.46
C VAL A 84 19.68 -17.50 6.35
N TYR A 85 20.19 -16.49 7.05
CA TYR A 85 19.37 -15.54 7.79
C TYR A 85 19.24 -14.25 7.01
N ARG A 86 18.05 -13.65 7.04
CA ARG A 86 17.83 -12.27 6.59
C ARG A 86 17.12 -11.51 7.69
N PHE A 87 17.35 -10.21 7.78
CA PHE A 87 16.69 -9.36 8.75
C PHE A 87 16.43 -7.98 8.18
N GLY A 88 15.43 -7.30 8.73
CA GLY A 88 15.06 -5.96 8.36
C GLY A 88 14.57 -5.17 9.56
N LEU A 89 15.10 -3.97 9.72
CA LEU A 89 14.64 -2.96 10.67
C LEU A 89 14.36 -1.69 9.87
N SER A 90 13.20 -1.09 10.08
CA SER A 90 12.88 0.19 9.46
C SER A 90 12.09 1.08 10.38
N TYR A 91 12.36 2.37 10.27
CA TYR A 91 11.60 3.42 10.94
C TYR A 91 10.91 4.27 9.89
N THR A 92 9.71 4.74 10.19
CA THR A 92 8.95 5.60 9.28
C THR A 92 8.43 6.84 9.98
N SER A 93 8.32 7.91 9.21
CA SER A 93 7.42 9.03 9.46
C SER A 93 6.59 9.20 8.19
N GLU A 94 5.27 9.01 8.30
CA GLU A 94 4.35 9.07 7.16
C GLU A 94 3.43 10.29 7.31
N SER A 95 3.04 10.87 6.17
CA SER A 95 2.10 12.00 6.09
C SER A 95 2.50 13.22 6.96
N VAL A 96 3.80 13.52 7.04
CA VAL A 96 4.29 14.70 7.79
C VAL A 96 3.84 15.97 7.08
N ASP A 97 3.27 16.87 7.88
CA ASP A 97 2.69 18.15 7.44
C ASP A 97 1.52 18.00 6.44
N ALA A 98 0.95 16.80 6.28
CA ALA A 98 -0.32 16.64 5.58
C ALA A 98 -1.46 17.29 6.37
N GLN A 99 -2.39 17.96 5.69
CA GLN A 99 -3.53 18.60 6.33
C GLN A 99 -4.42 17.54 7.04
N GLY A 100 -4.86 17.83 8.28
CA GLY A 100 -5.64 16.90 9.09
C GLY A 100 -4.83 15.84 9.87
N TYR A 101 -3.51 15.76 9.65
CA TYR A 101 -2.64 14.83 10.36
C TYR A 101 -2.06 15.40 11.66
N GLN A 102 -1.63 14.50 12.55
CA GLN A 102 -1.09 14.86 13.87
C GLN A 102 0.04 15.89 13.75
N THR A 103 0.11 16.84 14.68
CA THR A 103 1.24 17.77 14.84
C THR A 103 2.56 17.07 15.20
N SER A 104 2.51 15.77 15.49
CA SER A 104 3.66 14.94 15.83
C SER A 104 4.42 14.52 14.58
N ARG A 105 5.67 14.98 14.45
CA ARG A 105 6.63 14.54 13.43
C ARG A 105 7.45 13.33 13.91
N GLY A 106 6.82 12.48 14.73
CA GLY A 106 7.47 11.33 15.34
C GLY A 106 7.90 10.30 14.30
N ALA A 107 9.00 9.62 14.58
CA ALA A 107 9.36 8.39 13.89
C ALA A 107 8.85 7.19 14.72
N SER A 108 8.34 6.17 14.04
CA SER A 108 7.91 4.91 14.65
C SER A 108 8.55 3.72 13.96
N ALA A 109 8.67 2.60 14.68
CA ALA A 109 9.10 1.35 14.08
C ALA A 109 8.07 0.90 13.04
N TYR A 110 8.54 0.72 11.80
CA TYR A 110 7.71 0.33 10.65
C TYR A 110 7.79 -1.16 10.37
N LYS A 111 9.02 -1.72 10.39
CA LYS A 111 9.29 -3.16 10.29
C LYS A 111 10.44 -3.52 11.22
N ALA A 112 10.37 -4.70 11.81
CA ALA A 112 11.43 -5.27 12.64
C ALA A 112 11.29 -6.79 12.65
N TRP A 113 12.00 -7.47 11.76
CA TRP A 113 11.84 -8.91 11.54
C TRP A 113 13.16 -9.62 11.26
N ILE A 114 13.12 -10.93 11.43
CA ILE A 114 14.18 -11.88 11.06
C ILE A 114 13.53 -13.07 10.34
N GLU A 115 14.22 -13.62 9.35
CA GLU A 115 13.83 -14.87 8.71
C GLU A 115 15.03 -15.79 8.51
N ARG A 116 14.72 -17.08 8.42
CA ARG A 116 15.67 -18.14 8.10
C ARG A 116 15.19 -18.92 6.89
N GLU A 117 16.08 -19.08 5.91
CA GLU A 117 15.90 -19.87 4.71
C GLU A 117 16.51 -21.28 4.90
N PHE A 118 15.76 -22.30 4.50
CA PHE A 118 16.19 -23.69 4.46
C PHE A 118 16.15 -24.14 3.00
N TYR A 119 17.33 -24.31 2.42
CA TYR A 119 17.49 -24.71 1.02
C TYR A 119 17.28 -26.21 0.88
N GLY A 120 16.21 -26.61 0.17
CA GLY A 120 15.92 -27.99 -0.21
C GLY A 120 16.06 -28.22 -1.71
N THR A 121 15.75 -29.42 -2.17
CA THR A 121 15.71 -29.75 -3.61
C THR A 121 14.43 -29.18 -4.23
N GLY A 122 14.55 -28.06 -4.94
CA GLY A 122 13.47 -27.47 -5.75
C GLY A 122 12.49 -26.57 -4.98
N VAL A 123 12.60 -26.51 -3.65
CA VAL A 123 11.82 -25.60 -2.79
C VAL A 123 12.71 -25.07 -1.68
N ILE A 124 12.60 -23.77 -1.40
CA ILE A 124 13.18 -23.11 -0.23
C ILE A 124 12.06 -22.93 0.80
N HIS A 125 12.30 -23.38 2.03
CA HIS A 125 11.40 -23.09 3.15
C HIS A 125 11.89 -21.84 3.85
N VAL A 126 10.97 -20.95 4.25
CA VAL A 126 11.31 -19.71 4.95
C VAL A 126 10.47 -19.62 6.23
N ALA A 127 11.15 -19.51 7.36
CA ALA A 127 10.52 -19.19 8.64
C ALA A 127 10.83 -17.73 8.98
N HIS A 128 9.81 -16.90 9.12
CA HIS A 128 9.91 -15.45 9.32
C HIS A 128 9.18 -15.06 10.60
N ALA A 129 9.73 -14.14 11.39
CA ALA A 129 9.10 -13.63 12.60
C ALA A 129 9.44 -12.16 12.86
N GLY A 130 8.50 -11.43 13.46
CA GLY A 130 8.67 -10.04 13.86
C GLY A 130 7.51 -9.15 13.43
N LEU A 131 7.75 -7.83 13.47
CA LEU A 131 6.83 -6.80 12.98
C LEU A 131 6.98 -6.65 11.46
N ASP A 132 5.99 -7.11 10.70
CA ASP A 132 5.92 -6.94 9.24
C ASP A 132 4.47 -7.05 8.74
N TYR A 133 4.22 -6.65 7.50
CA TYR A 133 2.96 -7.00 6.83
C TYR A 133 2.91 -8.50 6.55
N PRO A 134 1.75 -9.15 6.62
CA PRO A 134 1.59 -10.55 6.26
C PRO A 134 1.90 -10.80 4.77
N PHE A 135 2.14 -12.06 4.37
CA PHE A 135 2.19 -12.46 2.97
C PHE A 135 0.76 -12.60 2.45
N TYR A 136 0.03 -11.50 2.53
CA TYR A 136 -1.36 -11.32 2.18
C TYR A 136 -1.50 -9.91 1.62
N ASN A 137 -2.34 -9.73 0.60
CA ASN A 137 -2.66 -8.43 0.02
C ASN A 137 -1.44 -7.52 -0.29
N ARG A 138 -0.85 -7.69 -1.48
CA ARG A 138 0.32 -6.90 -1.89
C ARG A 138 0.04 -5.41 -2.10
N ALA A 139 -1.22 -4.97 -2.05
CA ALA A 139 -1.59 -3.55 -2.19
C ALA A 139 -1.14 -2.68 -1.01
N VAL A 140 -0.96 -3.27 0.18
CA VAL A 140 -0.63 -2.53 1.42
C VAL A 140 0.84 -2.07 1.46
N GLY A 141 1.69 -2.67 0.61
CA GLY A 141 3.11 -2.30 0.47
C GLY A 141 3.30 -0.84 0.06
N GLY A 142 4.34 -0.20 0.57
CA GLY A 142 4.75 1.16 0.18
C GLY A 142 5.94 1.10 -0.75
N ASP A 143 5.80 0.36 -1.85
CA ASP A 143 6.94 -0.06 -2.66
C ASP A 143 7.24 0.92 -3.79
N ALA A 144 8.52 1.00 -4.18
CA ALA A 144 8.99 1.90 -5.22
C ALA A 144 8.41 1.56 -6.62
N PHE A 145 7.85 0.37 -6.76
CA PHE A 145 7.36 -0.24 -7.99
C PHE A 145 5.95 0.15 -8.39
N HIS A 146 5.22 0.90 -7.56
CA HIS A 146 3.84 1.29 -7.87
C HIS A 146 3.74 2.22 -9.08
N LEU A 147 2.74 1.99 -9.93
CA LEU A 147 2.43 2.83 -11.10
C LEU A 147 1.87 4.19 -10.70
N PHE A 148 1.23 4.28 -9.54
CA PHE A 148 0.58 5.48 -9.04
C PHE A 148 1.19 5.93 -7.71
N PRO A 149 1.17 7.23 -7.40
CA PRO A 149 1.65 7.72 -6.11
C PRO A 149 0.74 7.26 -4.96
N GLN A 150 -0.54 7.02 -5.23
CA GLN A 150 -1.51 6.49 -4.28
C GLN A 150 -1.49 4.95 -4.23
N GLN A 151 -1.80 4.40 -3.05
CA GLN A 151 -2.02 2.95 -2.93
C GLN A 151 -3.27 2.51 -3.71
N ARG A 152 -3.36 1.20 -3.99
CA ARG A 152 -4.58 0.60 -4.54
C ARG A 152 -5.63 0.53 -3.44
N ALA A 153 -6.91 0.71 -3.81
CA ALA A 153 -8.00 0.72 -2.83
C ALA A 153 -8.17 -0.63 -2.10
N THR A 154 -7.70 -1.73 -2.70
CA THR A 154 -7.63 -3.04 -2.05
C THR A 154 -6.71 -3.07 -0.84
N ALA A 155 -5.77 -2.12 -0.70
CA ALA A 155 -4.96 -1.96 0.50
C ALA A 155 -5.83 -1.71 1.75
N ALA A 156 -7.02 -1.11 1.60
CA ALA A 156 -7.97 -0.90 2.69
C ALA A 156 -8.54 -2.20 3.26
N LEU A 157 -8.52 -3.27 2.47
CA LEU A 157 -9.22 -4.52 2.79
C LEU A 157 -8.30 -5.41 3.63
N LEU A 158 -8.41 -5.22 4.96
CA LEU A 158 -7.67 -5.92 6.01
C LEU A 158 -6.16 -5.58 6.05
N PRO A 159 -5.77 -4.31 6.32
CA PRO A 159 -4.39 -3.82 6.26
C PRO A 159 -3.54 -4.21 7.48
N VAL A 160 -3.46 -5.51 7.78
CA VAL A 160 -2.76 -5.99 8.99
C VAL A 160 -1.27 -5.72 8.92
N ARG A 161 -0.71 -5.17 10.00
CA ARG A 161 0.74 -5.07 10.25
C ARG A 161 0.97 -5.28 11.74
N GLY A 162 1.26 -6.50 12.13
CA GLY A 162 1.47 -6.88 13.52
C GLY A 162 2.80 -7.58 13.75
N VAL A 163 3.09 -7.84 15.02
CA VAL A 163 4.12 -8.82 15.38
C VAL A 163 3.52 -10.21 15.19
N GLY A 164 4.26 -11.09 14.53
CA GLY A 164 3.82 -12.46 14.31
C GLY A 164 4.87 -13.35 13.67
N ALA A 165 4.40 -14.41 13.05
CA ALA A 165 5.22 -15.37 12.33
C ALA A 165 4.61 -15.71 10.96
N ARG A 166 5.47 -16.06 10.01
CA ARG A 166 5.12 -16.56 8.68
C ARG A 166 5.93 -17.79 8.36
N TYR A 167 5.29 -18.71 7.65
CA TYR A 167 5.98 -19.78 6.96
C TYR A 167 5.72 -19.68 5.46
N LYS A 168 6.78 -19.78 4.64
CA LYS A 168 6.69 -19.69 3.18
C LYS A 168 7.44 -20.84 2.51
N LEU A 169 6.87 -21.33 1.41
CA LEU A 169 7.49 -22.20 0.43
C LEU A 169 7.75 -21.40 -0.83
N ILE A 170 9.00 -21.37 -1.29
CA ILE A 170 9.42 -20.70 -2.52
C ILE A 170 9.91 -21.77 -3.48
N GLY A 171 9.13 -22.06 -4.51
CA GLY A 171 9.51 -22.94 -5.61
C GLY A 171 9.84 -22.14 -6.86
N ASP A 172 10.27 -22.83 -7.92
CA ASP A 172 10.61 -22.18 -9.18
C ASP A 172 9.42 -21.43 -9.79
N ARG A 173 8.22 -22.01 -9.73
CA ARG A 173 7.00 -21.45 -10.36
C ARG A 173 5.98 -20.88 -9.39
N PHE A 174 6.20 -20.99 -8.09
CA PHE A 174 5.20 -20.60 -7.10
C PHE A 174 5.83 -20.10 -5.80
N ASP A 175 5.07 -19.26 -5.11
CA ASP A 175 5.25 -18.95 -3.70
C ASP A 175 3.97 -19.31 -2.96
N PHE A 176 4.06 -20.06 -1.88
CA PHE A 176 2.93 -20.29 -0.97
C PHE A 176 3.34 -19.87 0.43
N GLY A 177 2.48 -19.18 1.17
CA GLY A 177 2.78 -18.85 2.54
C GLY A 177 1.54 -18.68 3.40
N ILE A 178 1.76 -18.84 4.70
CA ILE A 178 0.77 -18.65 5.75
C ILE A 178 1.33 -17.73 6.82
N ASP A 179 0.47 -16.92 7.41
CA ASP A 179 0.84 -15.97 8.46
C ASP A 179 -0.05 -16.16 9.70
N VAL A 180 0.53 -15.86 10.85
CA VAL A 180 -0.17 -15.69 12.12
C VAL A 180 0.38 -14.43 12.78
N GLN A 181 -0.46 -13.44 13.04
CA GLN A 181 -0.04 -12.18 13.66
C GLN A 181 -1.01 -11.74 14.76
N ASN A 182 -0.55 -10.83 15.63
CA ASN A 182 -1.46 -10.09 16.49
C ASN A 182 -2.50 -9.35 15.63
N THR A 183 -3.72 -9.20 16.16
CA THR A 183 -4.82 -8.47 15.51
C THR A 183 -4.51 -6.97 15.32
N LEU A 184 -5.40 -6.27 14.64
CA LEU A 184 -5.28 -4.88 14.20
C LEU A 184 -5.31 -3.80 15.30
N ASP A 185 -5.37 -4.17 16.58
CA ASP A 185 -5.62 -3.22 17.67
C ASP A 185 -4.43 -3.04 18.63
N PRO A 186 -3.56 -2.04 18.41
CA PRO A 186 -2.54 -1.69 19.39
C PRO A 186 -3.09 -0.91 20.60
N ALA A 187 -4.37 -0.48 20.59
CA ALA A 187 -4.91 0.52 21.52
C ALA A 187 -6.37 0.23 21.93
N LYS A 188 -6.58 -0.94 22.53
CA LYS A 188 -7.90 -1.38 23.00
C LYS A 188 -8.62 -0.33 23.85
N PRO A 189 -9.90 -0.01 23.55
CA PRO A 189 -10.68 0.92 24.34
C PRO A 189 -10.88 0.39 25.77
N ALA A 190 -10.99 1.30 26.74
CA ALA A 190 -11.20 0.96 28.15
C ALA A 190 -12.40 0.02 28.37
N ALA A 191 -13.44 0.14 27.55
CA ALA A 191 -14.64 -0.71 27.59
C ALA A 191 -14.35 -2.20 27.30
N ASN A 192 -13.25 -2.52 26.62
CA ASN A 192 -12.85 -3.89 26.28
C ASN A 192 -11.54 -4.31 26.95
N ALA A 193 -11.00 -3.53 27.89
CA ALA A 193 -9.68 -3.75 28.48
C ALA A 193 -9.50 -5.13 29.16
N ASP A 194 -10.59 -5.78 29.56
CA ASP A 194 -10.63 -7.11 30.17
C ASP A 194 -10.76 -8.26 29.14
N LYS A 195 -10.92 -7.95 27.85
CA LYS A 195 -11.08 -8.94 26.79
C LYS A 195 -9.72 -9.31 26.21
N ALA A 196 -9.52 -10.59 25.87
CA ALA A 196 -8.37 -11.04 25.10
C ALA A 196 -8.66 -10.89 23.61
N ASP A 197 -7.72 -10.33 22.85
CA ASP A 197 -7.83 -10.30 21.40
C ASP A 197 -7.55 -11.68 20.81
N GLY A 198 -8.12 -11.93 19.64
CA GLY A 198 -7.72 -13.07 18.83
C GLY A 198 -6.44 -12.79 18.04
N LEU A 199 -6.28 -13.57 16.97
CA LEU A 199 -5.14 -13.49 16.06
C LEU A 199 -5.62 -13.26 14.64
N PHE A 200 -4.77 -12.62 13.85
CA PHE A 200 -4.87 -12.60 12.41
C PHE A 200 -4.22 -13.85 11.80
N TRP A 201 -4.88 -14.43 10.81
CA TRP A 201 -4.41 -15.57 10.03
C TRP A 201 -4.51 -15.25 8.54
N SER A 202 -3.52 -15.64 7.75
CA SER A 202 -3.67 -15.58 6.29
C SER A 202 -3.01 -16.74 5.57
N GLY A 203 -3.43 -16.92 4.32
CA GLY A 203 -2.76 -17.76 3.34
C GLY A 203 -2.73 -17.05 1.98
N ARG A 204 -1.62 -17.21 1.25
CA ARG A 204 -1.49 -16.72 -0.12
C ARG A 204 -0.70 -17.70 -0.98
N LEU A 205 -1.15 -17.83 -2.21
CA LEU A 205 -0.47 -18.55 -3.28
C LEU A 205 -0.22 -17.57 -4.43
N GLU A 206 1.02 -17.47 -4.89
CA GLU A 206 1.40 -16.78 -6.13
C GLU A 206 1.98 -17.80 -7.11
N MET A 207 1.56 -17.80 -8.36
CA MET A 207 1.98 -18.76 -9.38
C MET A 207 2.33 -18.06 -10.69
N SER A 208 3.39 -18.52 -11.36
CA SER A 208 3.66 -18.16 -12.75
C SER A 208 2.64 -18.83 -13.67
N LEU A 209 2.03 -18.06 -14.56
CA LEU A 209 1.18 -18.58 -15.62
C LEU A 209 1.96 -18.89 -16.90
N LEU A 210 3.17 -18.34 -17.05
CA LEU A 210 4.08 -18.65 -18.14
C LEU A 210 5.16 -19.64 -17.67
N ASP A 211 5.81 -20.28 -18.63
CA ASP A 211 6.95 -21.14 -18.36
C ASP A 211 8.13 -20.37 -17.75
N GLY A 212 8.91 -21.08 -16.93
CA GLY A 212 10.10 -20.52 -16.28
C GLY A 212 9.86 -20.12 -14.83
N ARG A 213 10.78 -19.30 -14.30
CA ARG A 213 10.76 -18.88 -12.90
C ARG A 213 9.64 -17.87 -12.66
N LYS A 214 8.93 -18.00 -11.54
CA LYS A 214 7.92 -17.04 -11.09
C LYS A 214 8.53 -15.63 -11.08
N PRO A 215 7.87 -14.65 -11.73
CA PRO A 215 8.36 -13.28 -11.68
C PRO A 215 8.26 -12.73 -10.25
N GLU A 216 9.12 -11.77 -9.95
CA GLU A 216 8.91 -10.92 -8.79
C GLU A 216 7.64 -10.09 -8.95
N TYR A 217 6.89 -9.96 -7.86
CA TYR A 217 5.69 -9.14 -7.82
C TYR A 217 6.07 -7.65 -7.88
N ARG A 218 5.77 -6.96 -8.98
CA ARG A 218 6.03 -5.52 -9.18
C ARG A 218 5.00 -4.95 -10.15
N GLU A 219 4.46 -3.75 -9.89
CA GLU A 219 3.44 -3.14 -10.77
C GLU A 219 4.05 -2.50 -12.03
N SER A 220 5.33 -2.10 -11.96
CA SER A 220 6.12 -1.60 -13.08
C SER A 220 7.48 -2.28 -13.10
N TYR A 221 7.95 -2.53 -14.33
CA TYR A 221 9.26 -3.09 -14.63
C TYR A 221 10.15 -2.13 -15.42
N VAL A 222 9.73 -0.88 -15.60
CA VAL A 222 10.54 0.21 -16.20
C VAL A 222 11.15 -0.18 -17.55
N GLY A 223 10.36 -0.89 -18.37
CA GLY A 223 10.71 -1.27 -19.74
C GLY A 223 11.74 -2.41 -19.83
N GLU A 224 11.93 -3.20 -18.77
CA GLU A 224 12.67 -4.46 -18.86
C GLU A 224 12.11 -5.33 -19.99
N ALA A 225 12.96 -5.79 -20.90
CA ALA A 225 12.54 -6.67 -21.99
C ALA A 225 12.30 -8.10 -21.45
N ARG A 226 11.08 -8.36 -20.97
CA ARG A 226 10.64 -9.70 -20.55
C ARG A 226 9.14 -9.90 -20.72
N GLU A 227 8.76 -11.17 -20.71
CA GLU A 227 7.37 -11.60 -20.66
C GLU A 227 7.14 -12.35 -19.35
N SER A 228 6.10 -12.00 -18.61
CA SER A 228 5.73 -12.72 -17.39
C SER A 228 4.26 -12.56 -17.08
N ALA A 229 3.67 -13.59 -16.49
CA ALA A 229 2.33 -13.52 -15.94
C ALA A 229 2.29 -14.23 -14.59
N LEU A 230 1.67 -13.60 -13.62
CA LEU A 230 1.52 -14.08 -12.25
C LEU A 230 0.06 -14.04 -11.86
N LEU A 231 -0.43 -15.14 -11.28
CA LEU A 231 -1.72 -15.21 -10.63
C LEU A 231 -1.51 -15.37 -9.14
N ALA A 232 -2.29 -14.65 -8.34
CA ALA A 232 -2.30 -14.80 -6.90
C ALA A 232 -3.71 -15.01 -6.35
N LEU A 233 -3.80 -15.85 -5.32
CA LEU A 233 -5.00 -16.09 -4.53
C LEU A 233 -4.64 -15.88 -3.07
N ASP A 234 -5.49 -15.18 -2.32
CA ASP A 234 -5.28 -14.98 -0.90
C ASP A 234 -6.57 -14.97 -0.09
N ILE A 235 -6.41 -15.31 1.19
CA ILE A 235 -7.45 -15.29 2.22
C ILE A 235 -6.81 -14.80 3.52
N GLY A 236 -7.50 -13.90 4.21
CA GLY A 236 -7.12 -13.37 5.52
C GLY A 236 -8.32 -13.40 6.46
N TYR A 237 -8.09 -13.77 7.71
CA TYR A 237 -9.10 -13.83 8.75
C TYR A 237 -8.55 -13.19 10.03
N ASP A 238 -9.15 -12.08 10.43
CA ASP A 238 -8.87 -11.42 11.69
C ASP A 238 -9.94 -11.79 12.71
N GLN A 239 -9.50 -12.46 13.78
CA GLN A 239 -10.38 -13.05 14.77
C GLN A 239 -10.50 -12.17 16.00
N ALA A 240 -11.73 -11.96 16.45
CA ALA A 240 -12.05 -11.37 17.75
C ALA A 240 -11.26 -10.08 18.05
N ASP A 241 -11.34 -9.13 17.12
CA ASP A 241 -10.85 -7.77 17.30
C ASP A 241 -11.81 -7.00 18.23
N TYR A 242 -11.26 -6.37 19.27
CA TYR A 242 -11.98 -5.56 20.24
C TYR A 242 -11.65 -4.06 20.15
N GLY A 243 -11.12 -3.58 19.02
CA GLY A 243 -10.82 -2.16 18.80
C GLY A 243 -12.05 -1.25 18.79
N THR A 244 -13.25 -1.82 18.55
CA THR A 244 -14.51 -1.07 18.64
C THR A 244 -15.11 -1.23 20.04
N PRO A 245 -15.40 -0.13 20.77
CA PRO A 245 -15.98 -0.21 22.12
C PRO A 245 -17.24 -1.06 22.14
N LEU A 246 -17.30 -2.05 23.03
CA LEU A 246 -18.48 -2.92 23.25
C LEU A 246 -18.83 -3.85 22.08
N PHE A 247 -17.92 -4.03 21.12
CA PHE A 247 -18.08 -4.99 20.02
C PHE A 247 -16.90 -5.95 19.97
N ARG A 248 -17.19 -7.16 19.50
CA ARG A 248 -16.20 -8.14 19.05
C ARG A 248 -16.36 -8.34 17.55
N THR A 249 -15.33 -7.99 16.80
CA THR A 249 -15.34 -8.01 15.34
C THR A 249 -14.58 -9.22 14.81
N ASN A 250 -15.13 -9.91 13.82
CA ASN A 250 -14.40 -10.89 13.03
C ASN A 250 -14.44 -10.46 11.57
N THR A 251 -13.29 -10.44 10.91
CA THR A 251 -13.18 -9.96 9.53
C THR A 251 -12.57 -11.04 8.65
N LEU A 252 -13.29 -11.45 7.62
CA LEU A 252 -12.80 -12.35 6.58
C LEU A 252 -12.59 -11.55 5.31
N CYS A 253 -11.42 -11.66 4.70
CA CYS A 253 -11.13 -11.07 3.39
C CYS A 253 -10.52 -12.12 2.47
N TYR A 254 -10.88 -12.10 1.19
CA TYR A 254 -10.27 -12.98 0.20
C TYR A 254 -10.23 -12.27 -1.16
N GLY A 255 -9.26 -12.64 -1.99
CA GLY A 255 -9.07 -12.00 -3.27
C GLY A 255 -8.30 -12.84 -4.27
N ILE A 256 -8.39 -12.39 -5.52
CA ILE A 256 -7.63 -12.87 -6.66
C ILE A 256 -6.97 -11.68 -7.35
N GLU A 257 -5.76 -11.90 -7.83
CA GLU A 257 -4.94 -10.89 -8.45
C GLU A 257 -4.17 -11.48 -9.63
N ALA A 258 -4.13 -10.76 -10.74
CA ALA A 258 -3.33 -11.12 -11.90
C ALA A 258 -2.40 -9.96 -12.25
N LEU A 259 -1.12 -10.26 -12.47
CA LEU A 259 -0.10 -9.34 -12.95
C LEU A 259 0.44 -9.89 -14.27
N VAL A 260 0.47 -9.06 -15.30
CA VAL A 260 1.04 -9.41 -16.60
C VAL A 260 2.06 -8.35 -17.01
N HIS A 261 3.09 -8.80 -17.71
CA HIS A 261 4.09 -7.92 -18.26
C HIS A 261 4.59 -8.48 -19.59
N ASP A 262 4.71 -7.58 -20.57
CA ASP A 262 5.14 -7.88 -21.93
C ASP A 262 5.89 -6.66 -22.49
N GLY A 263 7.22 -6.71 -22.41
CA GLY A 263 8.10 -5.64 -22.89
C GLY A 263 7.87 -4.31 -22.18
N GLY A 264 7.29 -3.32 -22.87
CA GLY A 264 6.95 -2.04 -22.24
C GLY A 264 5.69 -2.11 -21.37
N LEU A 265 4.79 -3.06 -21.61
CA LEU A 265 3.48 -3.11 -20.98
C LEU A 265 3.56 -3.80 -19.61
N SER A 266 2.98 -3.18 -18.58
CA SER A 266 2.67 -3.81 -17.30
C SER A 266 1.18 -3.66 -17.01
N GLY A 267 0.51 -4.74 -16.62
CA GLY A 267 -0.92 -4.77 -16.35
C GLY A 267 -1.23 -5.50 -15.06
N LEU A 268 -2.18 -5.01 -14.29
CA LEU A 268 -2.62 -5.63 -13.05
C LEU A 268 -4.15 -5.58 -12.95
N ALA A 269 -4.74 -6.68 -12.52
CA ALA A 269 -6.16 -6.78 -12.18
C ALA A 269 -6.32 -7.40 -10.79
N GLU A 270 -7.25 -6.89 -10.00
CA GLU A 270 -7.53 -7.38 -8.65
C GLU A 270 -9.03 -7.37 -8.37
N LEU A 271 -9.50 -8.44 -7.72
CA LEU A 271 -10.84 -8.55 -7.17
C LEU A 271 -10.71 -9.02 -5.73
N ARG A 272 -11.31 -8.28 -4.79
CA ARG A 272 -11.21 -8.58 -3.36
C ARG A 272 -12.51 -8.29 -2.65
N TRP A 273 -12.89 -9.19 -1.72
CA TRP A 273 -14.09 -9.10 -0.91
C TRP A 273 -13.73 -9.19 0.55
N LEU A 274 -14.35 -8.34 1.36
CA LEU A 274 -14.24 -8.33 2.80
C LEU A 274 -15.64 -8.43 3.43
N ARG A 275 -15.75 -9.27 4.44
CA ARG A 275 -16.92 -9.37 5.30
C ARG A 275 -16.49 -9.19 6.74
N SER A 276 -17.05 -8.20 7.42
CA SER A 276 -16.90 -8.04 8.85
C SER A 276 -18.19 -8.43 9.56
N ARG A 277 -18.07 -9.00 10.77
CA ARG A 277 -19.20 -9.25 11.68
C ARG A 277 -18.82 -8.75 13.06
N ALA A 278 -19.47 -7.67 13.49
CA ALA A 278 -19.32 -7.07 14.80
C ALA A 278 -20.47 -7.53 15.70
N ALA A 279 -20.16 -8.40 16.67
CA ALA A 279 -21.11 -8.87 17.66
C ALA A 279 -21.08 -8.00 18.91
N SER A 280 -22.23 -7.54 19.39
CA SER A 280 -22.27 -6.71 20.60
C SER A 280 -21.89 -7.53 21.85
N THR A 281 -21.10 -6.94 22.75
CA THR A 281 -20.76 -7.55 24.05
C THR A 281 -21.74 -7.18 25.17
N ILE A 282 -22.69 -6.27 24.91
CA ILE A 282 -23.69 -5.79 25.89
C ILE A 282 -25.15 -5.95 25.40
N GLY A 283 -25.38 -6.69 24.31
CA GLY A 283 -26.72 -6.96 23.78
C GLY A 283 -27.30 -5.86 22.88
N ALA A 284 -26.47 -5.00 22.29
CA ALA A 284 -26.88 -4.24 21.10
C ALA A 284 -27.05 -5.19 19.89
N GLY A 285 -27.69 -4.72 18.82
CA GLY A 285 -27.78 -5.48 17.57
C GLY A 285 -26.39 -5.73 16.97
N ASP A 286 -26.20 -6.90 16.39
CA ASP A 286 -24.99 -7.22 15.62
C ASP A 286 -24.96 -6.40 14.32
N VAL A 287 -23.75 -6.04 13.89
CA VAL A 287 -23.51 -5.29 12.65
C VAL A 287 -22.62 -6.13 11.74
N ASP A 288 -23.15 -6.58 10.62
CA ASP A 288 -22.33 -7.15 9.54
C ASP A 288 -21.86 -6.02 8.62
N THR A 289 -20.73 -6.12 7.92
CA THR A 289 -20.37 -5.17 6.84
C THR A 289 -19.82 -5.92 5.65
N HIS A 290 -20.05 -5.39 4.45
CA HIS A 290 -19.65 -6.02 3.20
C HIS A 290 -18.94 -5.03 2.31
N GLN A 291 -17.68 -5.32 2.01
CA GLN A 291 -16.86 -4.48 1.16
C GLN A 291 -16.32 -5.28 -0.02
N HIS A 292 -16.22 -4.64 -1.17
CA HIS A 292 -15.60 -5.23 -2.33
C HIS A 292 -14.97 -4.18 -3.23
N VAL A 293 -13.83 -4.56 -3.82
CA VAL A 293 -13.07 -3.71 -4.73
C VAL A 293 -12.76 -4.52 -5.98
N TYR A 294 -13.06 -3.92 -7.13
CA TYR A 294 -12.62 -4.38 -8.44
C TYR A 294 -11.67 -3.34 -9.02
N LEU A 295 -10.50 -3.76 -9.47
CA LEU A 295 -9.48 -2.84 -9.96
C LEU A 295 -8.77 -3.42 -11.18
N VAL A 296 -8.55 -2.57 -12.18
CA VAL A 296 -7.63 -2.84 -13.28
C VAL A 296 -6.72 -1.63 -13.46
N GLN A 297 -5.43 -1.88 -13.67
CA GLN A 297 -4.46 -0.84 -14.00
C GLN A 297 -3.47 -1.33 -15.05
N PHE A 298 -2.92 -0.38 -15.79
CA PHE A 298 -1.90 -0.64 -16.79
C PHE A 298 -0.92 0.54 -16.89
N GLY A 299 0.31 0.24 -17.27
CA GLY A 299 1.35 1.21 -17.58
C GLY A 299 2.14 0.75 -18.81
N TYR A 300 2.66 1.70 -19.59
CA TYR A 300 3.49 1.39 -20.75
C TYR A 300 4.81 2.17 -20.68
N ALA A 301 5.89 1.48 -20.36
CA ALA A 301 7.21 2.05 -20.22
C ALA A 301 7.86 2.31 -21.59
N VAL A 302 8.25 3.57 -21.82
CA VAL A 302 8.93 4.06 -23.01
C VAL A 302 10.33 4.52 -22.60
N PRO A 303 11.39 3.75 -22.92
CA PRO A 303 12.76 4.20 -22.74
C PRO A 303 13.01 5.48 -23.54
N LEU A 304 13.69 6.43 -22.92
CA LEU A 304 14.14 7.68 -23.55
C LEU A 304 15.65 7.63 -23.80
N ASP A 305 16.13 8.57 -24.60
CA ASP A 305 17.56 8.86 -24.69
C ASP A 305 18.10 9.21 -23.28
N ASP A 306 19.33 8.80 -22.98
CA ASP A 306 20.00 8.94 -21.67
C ASP A 306 19.57 7.96 -20.55
N GLY A 307 18.80 6.91 -20.88
CA GLY A 307 18.47 5.84 -19.93
C GLY A 307 17.34 6.17 -18.95
N MET A 308 16.68 7.32 -19.14
CA MET A 308 15.41 7.64 -18.49
C MET A 308 14.29 6.80 -19.07
N VAL A 309 13.18 6.67 -18.32
CA VAL A 309 11.97 5.99 -18.81
C VAL A 309 10.75 6.84 -18.50
N LEU A 310 9.88 6.99 -19.51
CA LEU A 310 8.57 7.61 -19.36
C LEU A 310 7.50 6.52 -19.35
N GLU A 311 6.59 6.52 -18.38
CA GLU A 311 5.55 5.50 -18.27
C GLU A 311 4.20 6.15 -17.98
N PRO A 312 3.38 6.44 -19.02
CA PRO A 312 1.97 6.70 -18.82
C PRO A 312 1.27 5.50 -18.19
N ALA A 313 0.33 5.76 -17.29
CA ALA A 313 -0.45 4.75 -16.60
C ALA A 313 -1.92 5.16 -16.47
N ALA A 314 -2.81 4.17 -16.41
CA ALA A 314 -4.22 4.38 -16.07
C ALA A 314 -4.72 3.29 -15.13
N ARG A 315 -5.70 3.63 -14.30
CA ARG A 315 -6.35 2.72 -13.37
C ARG A 315 -7.83 3.03 -13.27
N LEU A 316 -8.62 1.98 -13.22
CA LEU A 316 -10.05 2.03 -12.95
C LEU A 316 -10.33 1.18 -11.71
N SER A 317 -11.05 1.75 -10.75
CA SER A 317 -11.48 1.07 -9.54
C SER A 317 -13.00 1.22 -9.37
N LEU A 318 -13.67 0.12 -9.04
CA LEU A 318 -15.04 0.11 -8.56
C LEU A 318 -15.00 -0.24 -7.07
N LEU A 319 -15.48 0.68 -6.24
CA LEU A 319 -15.37 0.66 -4.80
C LEU A 319 -16.75 0.48 -4.19
N ARG A 320 -16.89 -0.46 -3.27
CA ARG A 320 -18.14 -0.76 -2.58
C ARG A 320 -17.79 -1.00 -1.12
N PHE A 321 -18.09 -0.03 -0.27
CA PHE A 321 -17.76 -0.01 1.14
C PHE A 321 -19.03 0.11 1.98
N ASP A 322 -20.03 -0.70 1.66
CA ASP A 322 -21.37 -0.55 2.22
C ASP A 322 -21.45 -1.10 3.66
N THR A 323 -22.05 -0.31 4.55
CA THR A 323 -22.47 -0.69 5.91
C THR A 323 -23.98 -0.94 5.91
N PRO A 324 -24.49 -2.11 6.34
CA PRO A 324 -25.92 -2.31 6.52
C PRO A 324 -26.40 -1.56 7.76
N GLY A 325 -27.51 -0.85 7.63
CA GLY A 325 -28.19 -0.19 8.75
C GLY A 325 -28.76 1.18 8.40
N ASP A 326 -28.13 1.87 7.46
CA ASP A 326 -28.64 3.07 6.81
C ASP A 326 -27.87 3.22 5.50
N GLU A 327 -28.49 3.77 4.45
CA GLU A 327 -27.79 4.34 3.28
C GLU A 327 -26.92 5.57 3.67
N VAL A 328 -26.56 5.68 4.96
CA VAL A 328 -25.56 6.59 5.46
C VAL A 328 -24.22 5.95 5.13
N TYR A 329 -23.73 6.30 3.94
CA TYR A 329 -22.36 6.10 3.53
C TYR A 329 -21.43 6.45 4.69
N ASP A 330 -20.58 5.51 5.08
CA ASP A 330 -19.53 5.80 6.02
C ASP A 330 -18.58 6.83 5.38
N THR A 331 -18.79 8.10 5.70
CA THR A 331 -17.92 9.20 5.32
C THR A 331 -16.71 9.29 6.24
N THR A 332 -16.53 8.36 7.18
CA THR A 332 -15.23 8.20 7.86
C THR A 332 -14.26 7.57 6.87
N ALA A 333 -13.88 8.38 5.87
CA ALA A 333 -12.62 8.22 5.20
C ALA A 333 -11.60 7.98 6.31
N ASN A 334 -10.95 6.81 6.27
CA ASN A 334 -9.70 6.67 6.98
C ASN A 334 -8.86 7.89 6.54
N PRO A 335 -8.44 8.79 7.44
CA PRO A 335 -7.70 10.00 7.04
C PRO A 335 -6.41 9.66 6.27
N ASP A 336 -6.00 8.39 6.32
CA ASP A 336 -4.85 7.83 5.60
C ASP A 336 -5.21 7.28 4.21
N SER A 337 -6.50 7.18 3.88
CA SER A 337 -6.98 6.62 2.62
C SER A 337 -6.86 7.63 1.49
N GLU A 338 -6.34 7.16 0.35
CA GLU A 338 -6.06 8.00 -0.83
C GLU A 338 -6.96 7.65 -2.01
N TRP A 339 -8.05 6.97 -1.69
CA TRP A 339 -9.11 6.54 -2.58
C TRP A 339 -10.43 7.04 -2.00
N GLY A 340 -11.43 7.21 -2.86
CA GLY A 340 -12.76 7.64 -2.39
C GLY A 340 -13.54 6.50 -1.71
N GLY A 341 -14.71 6.84 -1.16
CA GLY A 341 -15.67 5.87 -0.62
C GLY A 341 -16.35 5.01 -1.70
N SER A 342 -17.49 4.40 -1.39
CA SER A 342 -18.31 3.66 -2.36
C SER A 342 -18.54 4.49 -3.64
N GLY A 343 -18.18 3.95 -4.80
CA GLY A 343 -18.24 4.66 -6.07
C GLY A 343 -17.30 4.13 -7.14
N ARG A 344 -16.94 5.02 -8.08
CA ARG A 344 -16.02 4.73 -9.18
C ARG A 344 -14.84 5.70 -9.09
N GLN A 345 -13.64 5.18 -9.27
CA GLN A 345 -12.42 5.98 -9.32
C GLN A 345 -11.65 5.70 -10.61
N ILE A 346 -11.24 6.75 -11.30
CA ILE A 346 -10.35 6.71 -12.45
C ILE A 346 -9.08 7.47 -12.07
N ASP A 347 -7.93 6.83 -12.25
CA ASP A 347 -6.63 7.48 -12.11
C ASP A 347 -5.89 7.48 -13.45
N LEU A 348 -5.32 8.62 -13.80
CA LEU A 348 -4.42 8.79 -14.95
C LEU A 348 -3.08 9.28 -14.41
N GLY A 349 -1.98 8.70 -14.89
CA GLY A 349 -0.66 8.95 -14.34
C GLY A 349 0.41 9.04 -15.41
N LEU A 350 1.50 9.74 -15.07
CA LEU A 350 2.73 9.77 -15.83
C LEU A 350 3.90 9.66 -14.86
N ASN A 351 4.71 8.62 -15.03
CA ASN A 351 5.94 8.41 -14.28
C ASN A 351 7.14 8.77 -15.16
N LEU A 352 8.06 9.55 -14.61
CA LEU A 352 9.40 9.77 -15.17
C LEU A 352 10.43 9.13 -14.23
N TYR A 353 11.07 8.09 -14.71
CA TYR A 353 12.15 7.40 -13.99
C TYR A 353 13.48 8.00 -14.42
N LEU A 354 14.13 8.69 -13.50
CA LEU A 354 15.46 9.29 -13.70
C LEU A 354 16.57 8.26 -13.47
N ASN A 355 16.34 7.29 -12.59
CA ASN A 355 17.22 6.17 -12.33
C ASN A 355 16.42 4.97 -11.85
N ARG A 356 15.71 4.31 -12.79
CA ARG A 356 14.76 3.22 -12.49
C ARG A 356 13.87 3.60 -11.30
N HIS A 357 13.51 2.65 -10.45
CA HIS A 357 12.67 2.88 -9.28
C HIS A 357 13.35 3.67 -8.13
N SER A 358 14.67 3.88 -8.20
CA SER A 358 15.43 4.61 -7.18
C SER A 358 15.21 6.12 -7.25
N ASN A 359 14.87 6.66 -8.41
CA ASN A 359 14.54 8.09 -8.55
C ASN A 359 13.40 8.26 -9.56
N LYS A 360 12.23 8.63 -9.06
CA LYS A 360 10.97 8.64 -9.81
C LYS A 360 10.18 9.91 -9.52
N ILE A 361 9.76 10.63 -10.56
CA ILE A 361 8.80 11.72 -10.49
C ILE A 361 7.46 11.22 -11.04
N GLN A 362 6.37 11.43 -10.30
CA GLN A 362 5.04 10.96 -10.69
C GLN A 362 4.07 12.13 -10.69
N LEU A 363 3.37 12.33 -11.81
CA LEU A 363 2.21 13.20 -11.90
C LEU A 363 0.96 12.33 -12.06
N SER A 364 -0.08 12.54 -11.25
CA SER A 364 -1.33 11.81 -11.39
C SER A 364 -2.55 12.71 -11.24
N TYR A 365 -3.62 12.36 -11.95
CA TYR A 365 -4.95 12.91 -11.81
C TYR A 365 -5.91 11.77 -11.41
N SER A 366 -6.67 11.97 -10.34
CA SER A 366 -7.66 11.04 -9.82
C SER A 366 -9.03 11.70 -9.88
N ARG A 367 -10.01 11.00 -10.44
CA ARG A 367 -11.41 11.39 -10.39
C ARG A 367 -12.21 10.31 -9.69
N TRP A 368 -12.87 10.67 -8.61
CA TRP A 368 -13.83 9.82 -7.91
C TRP A 368 -15.25 10.36 -8.10
N THR A 369 -16.20 9.45 -8.22
CA THR A 369 -17.63 9.74 -8.26
C THR A 369 -18.34 8.74 -7.37
N ALA A 370 -19.19 9.26 -6.48
CA ALA A 370 -19.95 8.46 -5.55
C ALA A 370 -20.86 7.45 -6.28
N GLU A 371 -21.15 6.33 -5.62
CA GLU A 371 -22.12 5.37 -6.12
C GLU A 371 -23.54 5.94 -6.19
N SER A 372 -23.89 6.78 -5.21
CA SER A 372 -25.15 7.51 -5.17
C SER A 372 -24.92 8.95 -4.70
N GLY A 373 -25.92 9.80 -4.94
CA GLY A 373 -25.82 11.23 -4.70
C GLY A 373 -24.91 11.95 -5.70
N ASP A 374 -24.62 13.22 -5.42
CA ASP A 374 -23.87 14.11 -6.32
C ASP A 374 -22.38 14.23 -5.97
N GLY A 375 -21.89 13.36 -5.07
CA GLY A 375 -20.53 13.39 -4.56
C GLY A 375 -19.50 13.14 -5.66
N LYS A 376 -18.55 14.07 -5.80
CA LYS A 376 -17.41 13.93 -6.72
C LYS A 376 -16.16 14.59 -6.17
N ALA A 377 -15.01 14.03 -6.53
CA ALA A 377 -13.71 14.58 -6.20
C ALA A 377 -12.77 14.47 -7.40
N ASP A 378 -12.01 15.54 -7.64
CA ASP A 378 -10.95 15.63 -8.64
C ASP A 378 -9.66 16.00 -7.89
N ILE A 379 -8.61 15.21 -8.05
CA ILE A 379 -7.35 15.38 -7.31
C ILE A 379 -6.16 15.31 -8.27
N VAL A 380 -5.26 16.29 -8.19
CA VAL A 380 -3.98 16.28 -8.91
C VAL A 380 -2.85 16.13 -7.91
N ARG A 381 -1.93 15.19 -8.16
CA ARG A 381 -0.77 14.92 -7.30
C ARG A 381 0.51 14.98 -8.12
N LEU A 382 1.53 15.63 -7.58
CA LEU A 382 2.90 15.53 -8.03
C LEU A 382 3.73 14.97 -6.87
N GLN A 383 4.41 13.87 -7.12
CA GLN A 383 5.24 13.19 -6.13
C GLN A 383 6.66 13.01 -6.65
N HIS A 384 7.65 13.31 -5.83
CA HIS A 384 9.02 12.89 -6.06
C HIS A 384 9.35 11.77 -5.07
N GLN A 385 9.80 10.64 -5.60
CA GLN A 385 10.27 9.51 -4.83
C GLN A 385 11.77 9.34 -5.08
N PHE A 386 12.50 9.20 -3.98
CA PHE A 386 13.90 8.86 -3.98
C PHE A 386 14.13 7.69 -3.01
N PHE A 387 14.89 6.71 -3.46
CA PHE A 387 15.32 5.55 -2.71
C PHE A 387 16.81 5.37 -2.96
N PHE A 388 17.60 5.31 -1.90
CA PHE A 388 19.01 4.98 -1.97
C PHE A 388 19.31 3.87 -0.99
#